data_AF-A0A964VB55-F1
#
_entry.id   AF-A0A964VB55-F1
#
_cell.length_a   1.000
_cell.length_b   1.000
_cell.length_c   1.000
_cell.angle_alpha   90.00
_cell.angle_beta   90.00
_cell.angle_gamma   90.00
#
_symmetry.space_group_name_H-M   'P 1'
#
loop_
_entity.id
_entity.type
_entity.pdbx_description
1 polymer ?
#
loop_
_entity_poly.entity_id
_entity_poly.type
_entity_poly.pdbx_seq_one_letter_code
_entity_poly.pdbx_strand_id
1 'polypeptide(L)'
;MNTAISLLLLLSFQQTAPAEKVYANQLIELKDPAPLLADFPEFIEPIRETRRFQAPMLVHDAGSDMTIRAWRFSYNARGIIEMLNRLSLQHTAVVMVHPWGIDDGQGWKTPEPAGVCDFCTPEKNHLAAKHTSQVINPFLQSLRGKAKLTLFSLPGKEDPIRAKMYRSVRNQPDAKTADEGKAELKKKLESFIYQGEPLPKEMKLSVELPVRDYFKQFPGLDAGPRYNNAGFWNLPIPVTKDITYHLQDVVIYDGEGYPLMRDFLKKEGIRNILLTGYATDMCYCKTTAGYENLSKDFNVFLVGDASLATFPSNSSPRFATNAAISFAALNQLITQISWVRPDAKVKGKK
;
A
#
# COMPACT_ATOMS: atom_id res chain seq x y z
N MET A 1 -66.05 14.97 -30.34
CA MET A 1 -64.76 14.25 -30.40
C MET A 1 -63.91 14.77 -29.25
N ASN A 2 -63.79 14.00 -28.18
CA ASN A 2 -63.06 14.36 -26.95
C ASN A 2 -61.59 14.00 -27.13
N THR A 3 -60.70 14.98 -27.02
CA THR A 3 -59.26 14.75 -26.98
C THR A 3 -58.78 14.99 -25.54
N ALA A 4 -58.50 13.90 -24.84
CA ALA A 4 -57.92 13.92 -23.50
C ALA A 4 -56.42 14.24 -23.60
N ILE A 5 -55.99 15.33 -22.96
CA ILE A 5 -54.58 15.69 -22.81
C ILE A 5 -54.06 14.98 -21.57
N SER A 6 -53.15 14.01 -21.76
CA SER A 6 -52.38 13.40 -20.67
C SER A 6 -51.27 14.35 -20.25
N LEU A 7 -51.33 14.81 -19.01
CA LEU A 7 -50.28 15.62 -18.38
C LEU A 7 -49.25 14.68 -17.74
N LEU A 8 -48.11 14.47 -18.41
CA LEU A 8 -46.96 13.77 -17.84
C LEU A 8 -46.24 14.71 -16.86
N LEU A 9 -46.31 14.45 -15.56
CA LEU A 9 -45.45 15.09 -14.57
C LEU A 9 -44.02 14.52 -14.70
N LEU A 10 -43.13 15.30 -15.29
CA LEU A 10 -41.68 15.09 -15.21
C LEU A 10 -41.20 15.50 -13.81
N LEU A 11 -41.10 14.53 -12.90
CA LEU A 11 -40.37 14.67 -11.64
C LEU A 11 -38.88 14.88 -11.96
N SER A 12 -38.47 16.14 -11.96
CA SER A 12 -37.06 16.52 -12.07
C SER A 12 -36.38 16.19 -10.75
N PHE A 13 -35.60 15.10 -10.71
CA PHE A 13 -34.66 14.85 -9.63
C PHE A 13 -33.59 15.94 -9.67
N GLN A 14 -33.76 16.99 -8.86
CA GLN A 14 -32.66 17.92 -8.59
C GLN A 14 -31.60 17.17 -7.80
N GLN A 15 -30.49 16.85 -8.47
CA GLN A 15 -29.28 16.36 -7.84
C GLN A 15 -28.74 17.51 -6.99
N THR A 16 -28.96 17.44 -5.68
CA THR A 16 -28.47 18.42 -4.71
C THR A 16 -26.94 18.41 -4.79
N ALA A 17 -26.34 19.59 -4.96
CA ALA A 17 -24.90 19.73 -4.88
C ALA A 17 -24.41 19.17 -3.53
N PRO A 18 -23.25 18.48 -3.50
CA PRO A 18 -22.72 17.95 -2.25
C PRO A 18 -22.55 19.08 -1.24
N ALA A 19 -22.90 18.82 0.03
CA ALA A 19 -22.81 19.81 1.08
C ALA A 19 -21.37 20.28 1.27
N GLU A 20 -21.16 21.60 1.24
CA GLU A 20 -19.85 22.21 1.44
C GLU A 20 -19.56 22.46 2.93
N LYS A 21 -18.31 22.23 3.35
CA LYS A 21 -17.81 22.58 4.70
C LYS A 21 -16.77 23.69 4.58
N VAL A 22 -16.94 24.76 5.35
CA VAL A 22 -15.91 25.78 5.51
C VAL A 22 -14.82 25.28 6.47
N TYR A 23 -13.58 25.26 6.01
CA TYR A 23 -12.42 24.90 6.84
C TYR A 23 -11.64 26.16 7.24
N ALA A 24 -11.60 26.45 8.55
CA ALA A 24 -10.79 27.53 9.09
C ALA A 24 -9.32 27.06 9.22
N ASN A 25 -8.46 27.48 8.29
CA ASN A 25 -7.05 27.08 8.25
C ASN A 25 -6.19 27.84 9.29
N GLN A 26 -6.48 27.66 10.57
CA GLN A 26 -5.75 28.26 11.68
C GLN A 26 -4.55 27.39 12.07
N LEU A 27 -3.37 27.99 12.25
CA LEU A 27 -2.15 27.27 12.60
C LEU A 27 -1.61 27.78 13.94
N ILE A 28 -1.39 26.86 14.89
CA ILE A 28 -0.82 27.16 16.21
C ILE A 28 0.54 26.46 16.29
N GLU A 29 1.62 27.21 16.51
CA GLU A 29 2.97 26.64 16.60
C GLU A 29 3.10 25.71 17.83
N LEU A 30 3.66 24.53 17.59
CA LEU A 30 3.97 23.53 18.61
C LEU A 30 5.35 23.83 19.22
N LYS A 31 5.41 23.83 20.55
CA LYS A 31 6.67 23.98 21.29
C LYS A 31 7.30 22.61 21.53
N ASP A 32 8.58 22.49 21.22
CA ASP A 32 9.42 21.30 21.46
C ASP A 32 8.77 19.95 21.07
N PRO A 33 8.23 19.80 19.85
CA PRO A 33 7.52 18.59 19.46
C PRO A 33 8.48 17.40 19.27
N ALA A 34 8.13 16.24 19.82
CA ALA A 34 8.90 15.00 19.66
C ALA A 34 8.98 14.57 18.17
N PRO A 35 10.09 13.94 17.71
CA PRO A 35 10.26 13.51 16.31
C PRO A 35 9.10 12.66 15.79
N LEU A 36 8.76 12.83 14.51
CA LEU A 36 7.74 12.04 13.82
C LEU A 36 8.33 10.73 13.30
N LEU A 37 7.48 9.72 13.09
CA LEU A 37 7.88 8.40 12.59
C LEU A 37 8.99 7.75 13.44
N ALA A 38 8.93 7.99 14.75
CA ALA A 38 9.92 7.50 15.71
C ALA A 38 9.56 6.14 16.32
N ASP A 39 8.46 5.51 15.88
CA ASP A 39 7.96 4.25 16.44
C ASP A 39 8.92 3.09 16.09
N PHE A 40 9.54 3.14 14.91
CA PHE A 40 10.42 2.08 14.37
C PHE A 40 11.68 2.68 13.69
N PRO A 41 12.57 3.32 14.45
CA PRO A 41 13.69 4.08 13.91
C PRO A 41 14.70 3.24 13.12
N GLU A 42 14.71 1.91 13.30
CA GLU A 42 15.56 0.98 12.57
C GLU A 42 15.13 0.79 11.10
N PHE A 43 13.88 1.12 10.76
CA PHE A 43 13.31 0.97 9.42
C PHE A 43 13.08 2.31 8.70
N ILE A 44 12.89 3.38 9.46
CA ILE A 44 12.72 4.74 8.94
C ILE A 44 13.42 5.74 9.85
N GLU A 45 14.20 6.66 9.27
CA GLU A 45 14.81 7.73 10.07
C GLU A 45 13.71 8.67 10.61
N PRO A 46 13.68 9.00 11.92
CA PRO A 46 12.62 9.86 12.43
C PRO A 46 12.76 11.31 11.93
N ILE A 47 11.64 11.91 11.55
CA ILE A 47 11.61 13.24 10.94
C ILE A 47 11.69 14.32 12.03
N ARG A 48 12.63 15.25 11.82
CA ARG A 48 12.85 16.43 12.66
C ARG A 48 12.72 17.66 11.77
N GLU A 49 11.88 18.59 12.19
CA GLU A 49 11.68 19.86 11.51
C GLU A 49 11.71 20.98 12.55
N THR A 50 12.23 22.13 12.15
CA THR A 50 12.39 23.33 12.96
C THR A 50 11.08 23.93 13.40
N ARG A 51 10.03 23.86 12.56
CA ARG A 51 8.72 24.46 12.82
C ARG A 51 7.60 23.46 12.57
N ARG A 52 6.73 23.31 13.56
CA ARG A 52 5.57 22.43 13.50
C ARG A 52 4.36 23.16 14.03
N PHE A 53 3.21 22.91 13.43
CA PHE A 53 1.96 23.56 13.75
C PHE A 53 0.89 22.51 14.05
N GLN A 54 0.01 22.81 14.98
CA GLN A 54 -1.28 22.16 15.10
C GLN A 54 -2.31 22.93 14.26
N ALA A 55 -3.12 22.20 13.51
CA ALA A 55 -4.27 22.74 12.78
C ALA A 55 -5.60 22.11 13.23
N PRO A 56 -6.74 22.78 12.98
CA PRO A 56 -8.06 22.21 13.20
C PRO A 56 -8.29 20.92 12.41
N MET A 57 -9.21 20.11 12.94
CA MET A 57 -9.58 18.81 12.38
C MET A 57 -10.10 18.92 10.94
N LEU A 58 -9.49 18.14 10.04
CA LEU A 58 -9.92 18.09 8.64
C LEU A 58 -11.12 17.15 8.48
N VAL A 59 -10.93 15.89 8.89
CA VAL A 59 -11.93 14.83 8.79
C VAL A 59 -12.58 14.56 10.16
N HIS A 60 -13.90 14.65 10.20
CA HIS A 60 -14.73 14.29 11.35
C HIS A 60 -15.94 13.51 10.86
N ASP A 61 -15.80 12.19 10.83
CA ASP A 61 -16.87 11.30 10.44
C ASP A 61 -17.98 11.26 11.50
N ALA A 62 -19.23 11.27 11.07
CA ALA A 62 -20.36 10.99 11.95
C ALA A 62 -20.21 9.59 12.57
N GLY A 63 -20.38 9.49 13.89
CA GLY A 63 -20.21 8.23 14.62
C GLY A 63 -18.77 7.70 14.60
N SER A 64 -17.77 8.56 14.44
CA SER A 64 -16.36 8.17 14.48
C SER A 64 -16.01 7.40 15.75
N ASP A 65 -15.25 6.32 15.58
CA ASP A 65 -14.77 5.41 16.63
C ASP A 65 -13.27 5.14 16.50
N MET A 66 -12.55 5.99 15.75
CA MET A 66 -11.10 5.98 15.66
C MET A 66 -10.55 7.40 15.61
N THR A 67 -9.54 7.65 16.41
CA THR A 67 -8.73 8.87 16.38
C THR A 67 -7.47 8.63 15.57
N ILE A 68 -7.14 9.57 14.70
CA ILE A 68 -5.88 9.57 13.94
C ILE A 68 -5.27 10.97 13.94
N ARG A 69 -4.02 11.09 14.40
CA ARG A 69 -3.21 12.28 14.14
C ARG A 69 -2.49 12.06 12.82
N ALA A 70 -2.48 13.05 11.95
CA ALA A 70 -1.77 13.01 10.69
C ALA A 70 -1.02 14.32 10.46
N TRP A 71 -0.09 14.32 9.52
CA TRP A 71 0.72 15.49 9.23
C TRP A 71 1.01 15.62 7.73
N ARG A 72 1.32 16.84 7.31
CA ARG A 72 1.83 17.17 5.98
C ARG A 72 2.88 18.27 6.08
N PHE A 73 3.70 18.42 5.05
CA PHE A 73 4.59 19.57 4.94
C PHE A 73 3.93 20.68 4.13
N SER A 74 4.24 21.94 4.45
CA SER A 74 3.82 23.10 3.67
C SER A 74 4.97 24.09 3.54
N TYR A 75 5.45 24.31 2.32
CA TYR A 75 6.41 25.37 2.03
C TYR A 75 5.84 26.76 2.35
N ASN A 76 4.52 26.95 2.20
CA ASN A 76 3.86 28.22 2.51
C ASN A 76 3.81 28.50 4.02
N ALA A 77 3.58 27.46 4.84
CA ALA A 77 3.68 27.58 6.29
C ALA A 77 5.14 27.52 6.80
N ARG A 78 6.06 27.09 5.93
CA ARG A 78 7.48 26.84 6.22
C ARG A 78 7.65 25.87 7.40
N GLY A 79 6.91 24.76 7.37
CA GLY A 79 6.95 23.75 8.44
C GLY A 79 5.94 22.63 8.26
N ILE A 80 5.93 21.73 9.23
CA ILE A 80 4.98 20.61 9.28
C ILE A 80 3.67 21.07 9.92
N ILE A 81 2.55 20.67 9.34
CA ILE A 81 1.21 20.90 9.89
C ILE A 81 0.66 19.56 10.33
N GLU A 82 0.23 19.49 11.59
CA GLU A 82 -0.29 18.30 12.24
C GLU A 82 -1.76 18.50 12.61
N MET A 83 -2.55 17.46 12.38
CA MET A 83 -4.01 17.54 12.43
C MET A 83 -4.54 16.32 13.14
N LEU A 84 -5.39 16.53 14.15
CA LEU A 84 -6.20 15.46 14.71
C LEU A 84 -7.41 15.22 13.80
N ASN A 85 -7.73 13.96 13.52
CA ASN A 85 -8.89 13.55 12.74
C ASN A 85 -9.66 12.45 13.46
N ARG A 86 -10.95 12.34 13.14
CA ARG A 86 -11.88 11.37 13.71
C ARG A 86 -12.54 10.61 12.56
N LEU A 87 -12.26 9.31 12.48
CA LEU A 87 -12.72 8.44 11.39
C LEU A 87 -13.71 7.40 11.92
N SER A 88 -14.62 6.94 11.07
CA SER A 88 -15.44 5.78 11.33
C SER A 88 -14.80 4.51 10.77
N LEU A 89 -14.54 3.52 11.61
CA LEU A 89 -13.97 2.23 11.23
C LEU A 89 -14.88 1.49 10.24
N GLN A 90 -16.21 1.67 10.33
CA GLN A 90 -17.18 1.10 9.37
C GLN A 90 -17.10 1.69 7.96
N HIS A 91 -16.45 2.85 7.81
CA HIS A 91 -16.18 3.51 6.53
C HIS A 91 -14.68 3.56 6.20
N THR A 92 -13.87 2.76 6.88
CA THR A 92 -12.42 2.73 6.73
C THR A 92 -11.95 1.37 6.23
N ALA A 93 -11.08 1.40 5.22
CA ALA A 93 -10.34 0.23 4.78
C ALA A 93 -8.85 0.37 5.14
N VAL A 94 -8.23 -0.73 5.49
CA VAL A 94 -6.78 -0.84 5.65
C VAL A 94 -6.24 -1.58 4.44
N VAL A 95 -5.32 -0.96 3.70
CA VAL A 95 -4.80 -1.49 2.43
C VAL A 95 -3.31 -1.71 2.58
N MET A 96 -2.82 -2.89 2.21
CA MET A 96 -1.39 -3.18 2.09
C MET A 96 -1.03 -3.40 0.62
N VAL A 97 -0.19 -2.52 0.09
CA VAL A 97 0.29 -2.60 -1.29
C VAL A 97 1.42 -3.62 -1.38
N HIS A 98 1.28 -4.55 -2.32
CA HIS A 98 2.35 -5.47 -2.74
C HIS A 98 3.03 -6.24 -1.61
N PRO A 99 2.29 -7.00 -0.79
CA PRO A 99 2.88 -7.93 0.18
C PRO A 99 3.41 -9.19 -0.54
N TRP A 100 4.41 -9.07 -1.42
CA TRP A 100 4.85 -10.18 -2.25
C TRP A 100 5.52 -11.28 -1.41
N GLY A 101 5.07 -12.53 -1.53
CA GLY A 101 5.68 -13.69 -0.87
C GLY A 101 6.88 -14.23 -1.63
N ILE A 102 8.00 -13.52 -1.53
CA ILE A 102 9.28 -13.82 -2.19
C ILE A 102 10.32 -14.20 -1.12
N ASP A 103 11.09 -15.27 -1.34
CA ASP A 103 12.10 -15.80 -0.40
C ASP A 103 11.55 -16.14 0.98
N ASP A 104 10.22 -16.27 1.08
CA ASP A 104 9.52 -16.45 2.34
C ASP A 104 9.25 -17.94 2.61
N GLY A 105 9.74 -18.85 1.77
CA GLY A 105 9.54 -20.30 1.94
C GLY A 105 8.19 -20.83 1.48
N GLN A 106 7.33 -20.02 0.84
CA GLN A 106 6.15 -20.50 0.12
C GLN A 106 6.50 -21.14 -1.25
N GLY A 107 7.77 -21.07 -1.65
CA GLY A 107 8.30 -21.72 -2.86
C GLY A 107 8.91 -20.72 -3.85
N TRP A 108 8.47 -19.45 -3.83
CA TRP A 108 9.07 -18.41 -4.66
C TRP A 108 10.44 -18.03 -4.14
N LYS A 109 11.44 -18.01 -5.02
CA LYS A 109 12.82 -17.67 -4.68
C LYS A 109 13.38 -16.61 -5.62
N THR A 110 14.27 -15.76 -5.13
CA THR A 110 15.14 -14.95 -5.97
C THR A 110 16.08 -15.89 -6.74
N PRO A 111 16.22 -15.74 -8.07
CA PRO A 111 17.12 -16.58 -8.85
C PRO A 111 18.60 -16.36 -8.52
N GLU A 112 19.36 -17.45 -8.56
CA GLU A 112 20.81 -17.50 -8.29
C GLU A 112 21.57 -18.02 -9.52
N PRO A 113 22.85 -17.66 -9.74
CA PRO A 113 23.72 -16.82 -8.91
C PRO A 113 23.51 -15.30 -9.10
N ALA A 114 22.65 -14.92 -10.03
CA ALA A 114 22.26 -13.54 -10.28
C ALA A 114 20.77 -13.52 -10.62
N GLY A 115 20.05 -12.55 -10.08
CA GLY A 115 18.60 -12.44 -10.18
C GLY A 115 18.11 -11.33 -9.26
N VAL A 116 16.97 -10.74 -9.61
CA VAL A 116 16.38 -9.65 -8.84
C VAL A 116 14.88 -9.79 -8.77
N CYS A 117 14.31 -9.71 -7.57
CA CYS A 117 12.87 -9.56 -7.39
C CYS A 117 12.56 -8.86 -6.06
N ASP A 118 11.38 -8.24 -5.99
CA ASP A 118 10.94 -7.42 -4.85
C ASP A 118 11.97 -6.35 -4.44
N PHE A 119 12.62 -6.48 -3.29
CA PHE A 119 13.71 -5.60 -2.83
C PHE A 119 15.09 -5.96 -3.42
N CYS A 120 15.07 -6.65 -4.57
CA CYS A 120 16.18 -6.98 -5.47
C CYS A 120 17.14 -8.09 -5.02
N THR A 121 17.29 -8.38 -3.72
CA THR A 121 18.23 -9.41 -3.23
C THR A 121 17.61 -10.19 -2.07
N PRO A 122 17.97 -11.47 -1.87
CA PRO A 122 17.45 -12.28 -0.76
C PRO A 122 17.59 -11.60 0.61
N GLU A 123 18.73 -10.99 0.91
CA GLU A 123 18.99 -10.32 2.19
C GLU A 123 18.03 -9.15 2.43
N LYS A 124 17.73 -8.38 1.38
CA LYS A 124 16.81 -7.25 1.46
C LYS A 124 15.36 -7.68 1.49
N ASN A 125 15.01 -8.76 0.79
CA ASN A 125 13.69 -9.39 0.89
C ASN A 125 13.45 -9.87 2.33
N HIS A 126 14.44 -10.50 2.97
CA HIS A 126 14.37 -10.87 4.38
C HIS A 126 14.24 -9.65 5.33
N LEU A 127 14.89 -8.53 5.02
CA LEU A 127 14.71 -7.28 5.78
C LEU A 127 13.27 -6.77 5.67
N ALA A 128 12.70 -6.76 4.45
CA ALA A 128 11.31 -6.37 4.23
C ALA A 128 10.33 -7.34 4.91
N ALA A 129 10.60 -8.65 4.91
CA ALA A 129 9.86 -9.66 5.66
C ALA A 129 9.89 -9.40 7.18
N LYS A 130 11.05 -9.02 7.72
CA LYS A 130 11.19 -8.61 9.13
C LYS A 130 10.32 -7.39 9.44
N HIS A 131 10.36 -6.35 8.61
CA HIS A 131 9.50 -5.18 8.79
C HIS A 131 8.00 -5.56 8.71
N THR A 132 7.64 -6.39 7.73
CA THR A 132 6.28 -6.89 7.56
C THR A 132 5.76 -7.59 8.81
N SER A 133 6.53 -8.54 9.35
CA SER A 133 6.14 -9.33 10.51
C SER A 133 6.15 -8.52 11.82
N GLN A 134 7.07 -7.59 11.99
CA GLN A 134 7.23 -6.82 13.23
C GLN A 134 6.37 -5.57 13.30
N VAL A 135 6.04 -4.97 12.14
CA VAL A 135 5.40 -3.65 12.07
C VAL A 135 4.02 -3.72 11.43
N ILE A 136 3.96 -4.21 10.19
CA ILE A 136 2.71 -4.16 9.41
C ILE A 136 1.70 -5.20 9.91
N ASN A 137 2.09 -6.47 10.10
CA ASN A 137 1.17 -7.52 10.51
C ASN A 137 0.48 -7.21 11.86
N PRO A 138 1.19 -6.77 12.93
CA PRO A 138 0.54 -6.36 14.17
C PRO A 138 -0.42 -5.19 13.98
N PHE A 139 -0.06 -4.21 13.15
CA PHE A 139 -0.94 -3.09 12.83
C PHE A 139 -2.22 -3.55 12.13
N LEU A 140 -2.12 -4.38 11.09
CA LEU A 140 -3.28 -4.96 10.40
C LEU A 140 -4.17 -5.73 11.38
N GLN A 141 -3.58 -6.60 12.22
CA GLN A 141 -4.31 -7.36 13.24
C GLN A 141 -5.04 -6.46 14.23
N SER A 142 -4.44 -5.33 14.63
CA SER A 142 -5.04 -4.40 15.59
C SER A 142 -6.34 -3.76 15.07
N LEU A 143 -6.50 -3.67 13.75
CA LEU A 143 -7.66 -3.09 13.07
C LEU A 143 -8.60 -4.14 12.46
N ARG A 144 -8.14 -5.39 12.30
CA ARG A 144 -8.94 -6.48 11.75
C ARG A 144 -10.18 -6.74 12.61
N GLY A 145 -11.32 -6.90 11.95
CA GLY A 145 -12.63 -7.04 12.60
C GLY A 145 -13.18 -5.75 13.23
N LYS A 146 -12.43 -4.64 13.17
CA LYS A 146 -12.90 -3.30 13.56
C LYS A 146 -13.13 -2.44 12.32
N ALA A 147 -12.09 -2.28 11.50
CA ALA A 147 -12.18 -1.65 10.19
C ALA A 147 -13.05 -2.49 9.26
N LYS A 148 -13.76 -1.83 8.34
CA LYS A 148 -14.70 -2.45 7.42
C LYS A 148 -14.04 -3.49 6.51
N LEU A 149 -12.85 -3.18 6.00
CA LEU A 149 -12.08 -4.06 5.12
C LEU A 149 -10.60 -4.05 5.47
N THR A 150 -9.97 -5.20 5.28
CA THR A 150 -8.52 -5.35 5.13
C THR A 150 -8.26 -5.85 3.71
N LEU A 151 -7.43 -5.13 2.95
CA LEU A 151 -7.16 -5.43 1.55
C LEU A 151 -5.66 -5.57 1.29
N PHE A 152 -5.33 -6.40 0.30
CA PHE A 152 -3.99 -6.58 -0.23
C PHE A 152 -4.00 -6.34 -1.73
N SER A 153 -3.05 -5.58 -2.28
CA SER A 153 -2.88 -5.51 -3.73
C SER A 153 -1.76 -6.41 -4.21
N LEU A 154 -2.02 -7.18 -5.26
CA LEU A 154 -1.04 -8.06 -5.90
C LEU A 154 -0.88 -7.70 -7.39
N PRO A 155 0.30 -7.96 -7.98
CA PRO A 155 0.54 -7.66 -9.38
C PRO A 155 -0.22 -8.62 -10.30
N GLY A 156 -0.33 -8.22 -11.57
CA GLY A 156 -0.96 -9.00 -12.62
C GLY A 156 -2.49 -9.04 -12.48
N LYS A 157 -3.12 -10.02 -13.14
CA LYS A 157 -4.56 -10.29 -13.04
C LYS A 157 -4.82 -11.47 -12.12
N GLU A 158 -6.06 -11.63 -11.67
CA GLU A 158 -6.49 -12.84 -10.98
C GLU A 158 -6.23 -14.06 -11.88
N ASP A 159 -5.48 -15.05 -11.36
CA ASP A 159 -5.26 -16.33 -12.03
C ASP A 159 -5.95 -17.47 -11.29
N PRO A 160 -6.12 -18.65 -11.91
CA PRO A 160 -6.90 -19.75 -11.33
C PRO A 160 -6.41 -20.23 -9.95
N ILE A 161 -5.11 -20.12 -9.64
CA ILE A 161 -4.57 -20.53 -8.35
C ILE A 161 -4.94 -19.49 -7.29
N ARG A 162 -4.66 -18.21 -7.54
CA ARG A 162 -4.97 -17.14 -6.58
C ARG A 162 -6.47 -16.91 -6.41
N ALA A 163 -7.30 -17.19 -7.43
CA ALA A 163 -8.76 -17.23 -7.36
C ALA A 163 -9.29 -18.28 -6.37
N LYS A 164 -8.59 -19.41 -6.22
CA LYS A 164 -8.91 -20.42 -5.20
C LYS A 164 -8.45 -19.99 -3.81
N MET A 165 -7.32 -19.30 -3.71
CA MET A 165 -6.69 -18.96 -2.44
C MET A 165 -7.35 -17.78 -1.72
N TYR A 166 -7.74 -16.76 -2.48
CA TYR A 166 -8.08 -15.46 -1.92
C TYR A 166 -9.47 -15.03 -2.32
N ARG A 167 -10.19 -14.41 -1.37
CA ARG A 167 -11.37 -13.60 -1.71
C ARG A 167 -10.90 -12.39 -2.52
N SER A 168 -11.53 -12.15 -3.66
CA SER A 168 -11.31 -10.95 -4.47
C SER A 168 -12.60 -10.16 -4.65
N VAL A 169 -12.59 -9.17 -5.53
CA VAL A 169 -13.82 -8.47 -5.96
C VAL A 169 -14.74 -9.35 -6.81
N ARG A 170 -14.25 -10.51 -7.30
CA ARG A 170 -14.99 -11.42 -8.19
C ARG A 170 -15.47 -12.67 -7.49
N ASN A 171 -14.68 -13.21 -6.57
CA ASN A 171 -14.92 -14.51 -5.97
C ASN A 171 -14.68 -14.48 -4.44
N GLN A 172 -15.20 -15.51 -3.78
CA GLN A 172 -14.98 -15.75 -2.36
C GLN A 172 -14.87 -17.26 -2.15
N PRO A 173 -13.64 -17.81 -2.17
CA PRO A 173 -13.43 -19.24 -1.96
C PRO A 173 -13.76 -19.63 -0.51
N ASP A 174 -14.20 -20.87 -0.32
CA ASP A 174 -14.29 -21.49 1.00
C ASP A 174 -12.92 -21.98 1.50
N ALA A 175 -12.85 -22.43 2.75
CA ALA A 175 -11.61 -22.86 3.37
C ALA A 175 -10.96 -24.05 2.62
N LYS A 176 -11.76 -25.00 2.16
CA LYS A 176 -11.27 -26.18 1.45
C LYS A 176 -10.66 -25.80 0.11
N THR A 177 -11.36 -24.96 -0.67
CA THR A 177 -10.88 -24.44 -1.96
C THR A 177 -9.60 -23.62 -1.77
N ALA A 178 -9.52 -22.83 -0.70
CA ALA A 178 -8.32 -22.07 -0.37
C ALA A 178 -7.11 -22.97 -0.07
N ASP A 179 -7.31 -24.06 0.66
CA ASP A 179 -6.23 -25.02 0.94
C ASP A 179 -5.76 -25.78 -0.30
N GLU A 180 -6.70 -26.14 -1.19
CA GLU A 180 -6.36 -26.67 -2.52
C GLU A 180 -5.52 -25.67 -3.34
N GLY A 181 -5.92 -24.40 -3.35
CA GLY A 181 -5.17 -23.32 -4.00
C GLY A 181 -3.75 -23.15 -3.46
N LYS A 182 -3.57 -23.24 -2.13
CA LYS A 182 -2.22 -23.19 -1.50
C LYS A 182 -1.35 -24.37 -1.93
N ALA A 183 -1.91 -25.58 -2.01
CA ALA A 183 -1.18 -26.75 -2.46
C ALA A 183 -0.78 -26.63 -3.95
N GLU A 184 -1.67 -26.14 -4.79
CA GLU A 184 -1.40 -25.87 -6.21
C GLU A 184 -0.33 -24.79 -6.40
N LEU A 185 -0.42 -23.70 -5.62
CA LEU A 185 0.59 -22.65 -5.62
C LEU A 185 1.97 -23.23 -5.30
N LYS A 186 2.09 -23.93 -4.16
CA LYS A 186 3.35 -24.51 -3.72
C LYS A 186 3.94 -25.42 -4.80
N LYS A 187 3.13 -26.33 -5.36
CA LYS A 187 3.57 -27.21 -6.44
C LYS A 187 4.05 -26.43 -7.67
N LYS A 188 3.33 -25.38 -8.07
CA LYS A 188 3.70 -24.57 -9.24
C LYS A 188 5.02 -23.84 -9.01
N LEU A 189 5.20 -23.22 -7.85
CA LEU A 189 6.44 -22.51 -7.51
C LEU A 189 7.62 -23.48 -7.38
N GLU A 190 7.45 -24.61 -6.69
CA GLU A 190 8.50 -25.62 -6.54
C GLU A 190 8.91 -26.28 -7.88
N SER A 191 8.03 -26.27 -8.88
CA SER A 191 8.34 -26.80 -10.21
C SER A 191 9.16 -25.85 -11.09
N PHE A 192 9.32 -24.59 -10.69
CA PHE A 192 10.07 -23.60 -11.46
C PHE A 192 11.58 -23.69 -11.19
N ILE A 193 12.38 -23.44 -12.23
CA ILE A 193 13.85 -23.42 -12.14
C ILE A 193 14.31 -21.99 -11.85
N TYR A 194 14.57 -21.70 -10.58
CA TYR A 194 15.09 -20.41 -10.10
C TYR A 194 16.60 -20.26 -10.32
N GLN A 195 17.06 -20.48 -11.55
CA GLN A 195 18.47 -20.36 -11.92
C GLN A 195 18.63 -19.25 -12.97
N GLY A 196 19.42 -18.23 -12.62
CA GLY A 196 19.86 -17.18 -13.53
C GLY A 196 21.17 -17.53 -14.23
N GLU A 197 21.50 -16.79 -15.28
CA GLU A 197 22.83 -16.82 -15.89
C GLU A 197 23.88 -16.12 -15.00
N PRO A 198 25.16 -16.51 -15.07
CA PRO A 198 26.23 -15.75 -14.42
C PRO A 198 26.40 -14.35 -15.04
N LEU A 199 27.03 -13.46 -14.28
CA LEU A 199 27.42 -12.13 -14.75
C LEU A 199 28.39 -12.23 -15.95
N PRO A 200 28.33 -11.29 -16.91
CA PRO A 200 29.28 -11.25 -18.03
C PRO A 200 30.71 -11.06 -17.50
N LYS A 201 31.64 -11.91 -17.95
CA LYS A 201 33.06 -11.84 -17.56
C LYS A 201 33.82 -10.74 -18.31
N GLU A 202 33.44 -10.50 -19.56
CA GLU A 202 34.05 -9.52 -20.45
C GLU A 202 32.97 -8.81 -21.26
N MET A 203 33.19 -7.53 -21.55
CA MET A 203 32.31 -6.71 -22.39
C MET A 203 33.16 -5.93 -23.39
N LYS A 204 32.71 -5.86 -24.65
CA LYS A 204 33.33 -4.99 -25.65
C LYS A 204 32.64 -3.63 -25.58
N LEU A 205 33.41 -2.59 -25.31
CA LEU A 205 32.94 -1.21 -25.18
C LEU A 205 33.56 -0.37 -26.30
N SER A 206 32.82 0.61 -26.84
CA SER A 206 33.42 1.60 -27.74
C SER A 206 34.41 2.48 -26.99
N VAL A 207 35.46 2.93 -27.68
CA VAL A 207 36.41 3.91 -27.16
C VAL A 207 35.74 5.28 -26.97
N GLU A 208 34.82 5.63 -27.87
CA GLU A 208 34.15 6.94 -27.88
C GLU A 208 33.11 7.08 -26.75
N LEU A 209 32.31 6.04 -26.49
CA LEU A 209 31.19 6.08 -25.53
C LEU A 209 31.15 4.87 -24.57
N PRO A 210 32.26 4.55 -23.86
CA PRO A 210 32.37 3.31 -23.09
C PRO A 210 31.35 3.21 -21.95
N VAL A 211 31.01 4.33 -21.30
CA VAL A 211 30.05 4.36 -20.19
C VAL A 211 28.63 4.00 -20.66
N ARG A 212 28.20 4.55 -21.81
CA ARG A 212 26.90 4.23 -22.40
C ARG A 212 26.82 2.76 -22.75
N ASP A 213 27.87 2.24 -23.38
CA ASP A 213 27.93 0.84 -23.81
C ASP A 213 27.97 -0.12 -22.62
N TYR A 214 28.63 0.27 -21.53
CA TYR A 214 28.64 -0.49 -20.27
C TYR A 214 27.21 -0.63 -19.72
N PHE A 215 26.49 0.47 -19.50
CA PHE A 215 25.14 0.39 -18.93
C PHE A 215 24.11 -0.23 -19.87
N LYS A 216 24.34 -0.18 -21.18
CA LYS A 216 23.52 -0.90 -22.15
C LYS A 216 23.68 -2.43 -22.03
N GLN A 217 24.88 -2.90 -21.71
CA GLN A 217 25.20 -4.33 -21.62
C GLN A 217 25.04 -4.89 -20.20
N PHE A 218 25.26 -4.05 -19.18
CA PHE A 218 25.21 -4.42 -17.78
C PHE A 218 24.54 -3.30 -16.96
N PRO A 219 23.20 -3.19 -17.05
CA PRO A 219 22.45 -2.18 -16.31
C PRO A 219 22.42 -2.50 -14.81
N GLY A 220 22.12 -1.48 -13.99
CA GLY A 220 22.01 -1.65 -12.54
C GLY A 220 20.80 -2.49 -12.08
N LEU A 221 19.82 -2.71 -12.98
CA LEU A 221 18.68 -3.60 -12.76
C LEU A 221 18.34 -4.29 -14.08
N ASP A 222 18.40 -5.62 -14.09
CA ASP A 222 17.89 -6.46 -15.16
C ASP A 222 17.08 -7.62 -14.57
N ALA A 223 15.76 -7.41 -14.53
CA ALA A 223 14.79 -8.41 -14.11
C ALA A 223 14.38 -9.35 -15.27
N GLY A 224 15.10 -9.30 -16.40
CA GLY A 224 14.76 -10.06 -17.60
C GLY A 224 15.11 -11.55 -17.50
N PRO A 225 14.79 -12.32 -18.55
CA PRO A 225 15.00 -13.77 -18.59
C PRO A 225 16.44 -14.22 -18.38
N ARG A 226 17.43 -13.37 -18.68
CA ARG A 226 18.85 -13.67 -18.48
C ARG A 226 19.15 -14.00 -17.02
N TYR A 227 18.70 -13.15 -16.09
CA TYR A 227 18.97 -13.33 -14.66
C TYR A 227 17.79 -13.96 -13.93
N ASN A 228 16.55 -13.72 -14.36
CA ASN A 228 15.39 -14.27 -13.66
C ASN A 228 14.90 -15.62 -14.21
N ASN A 229 15.42 -16.08 -15.35
CA ASN A 229 14.88 -17.16 -16.17
C ASN A 229 13.55 -16.80 -16.86
N ALA A 230 13.34 -17.38 -18.05
CA ALA A 230 12.12 -17.16 -18.82
C ALA A 230 10.89 -17.68 -18.06
N GLY A 231 9.83 -16.86 -18.03
CA GLY A 231 8.57 -17.23 -17.36
C GLY A 231 8.52 -16.94 -15.86
N PHE A 232 9.61 -16.48 -15.23
CA PHE A 232 9.64 -16.12 -13.81
C PHE A 232 8.52 -15.16 -13.41
N TRP A 233 8.37 -14.06 -14.14
CA TRP A 233 7.32 -13.06 -13.88
C TRP A 233 5.90 -13.50 -14.29
N ASN A 234 5.75 -14.69 -14.87
CA ASN A 234 4.44 -15.29 -15.17
C ASN A 234 3.95 -16.21 -14.04
N LEU A 235 4.78 -16.47 -13.04
CA LEU A 235 4.38 -17.24 -11.87
C LEU A 235 3.42 -16.42 -10.99
N PRO A 236 2.49 -17.07 -10.27
CA PRO A 236 1.59 -16.40 -9.34
C PRO A 236 2.33 -15.94 -8.08
N ILE A 237 2.34 -14.62 -7.83
CA ILE A 237 2.94 -14.04 -6.62
C ILE A 237 1.92 -14.09 -5.47
N PRO A 238 2.17 -14.84 -4.38
CA PRO A 238 1.25 -14.88 -3.24
C PRO A 238 1.38 -13.66 -2.34
N VAL A 239 0.40 -13.49 -1.44
CA VAL A 239 0.60 -12.69 -0.22
C VAL A 239 1.68 -13.36 0.63
N THR A 240 2.63 -12.58 1.13
CA THR A 240 3.73 -13.06 1.99
C THR A 240 3.23 -13.79 3.23
N LYS A 241 3.94 -14.85 3.64
CA LYS A 241 3.64 -15.60 4.87
C LYS A 241 3.78 -14.74 6.14
N ASP A 242 4.51 -13.62 6.06
CA ASP A 242 4.77 -12.74 7.20
C ASP A 242 3.52 -11.93 7.59
N ILE A 243 2.48 -11.97 6.75
CA ILE A 243 1.14 -11.50 7.05
C ILE A 243 0.24 -12.68 7.41
N THR A 244 -0.53 -12.53 8.49
CA THR A 244 -1.64 -13.44 8.76
C THR A 244 -2.82 -13.06 7.87
N TYR A 245 -3.02 -13.80 6.78
CA TYR A 245 -4.17 -13.63 5.88
C TYR A 245 -5.42 -14.35 6.44
N HIS A 246 -6.60 -13.70 6.33
CA HIS A 246 -7.89 -14.30 6.64
C HIS A 246 -8.77 -14.39 5.39
N LEU A 247 -9.62 -15.42 5.27
CA LEU A 247 -10.52 -15.62 4.11
C LEU A 247 -11.50 -14.46 3.83
N GLN A 248 -11.70 -13.58 4.81
CA GLN A 248 -12.55 -12.39 4.65
C GLN A 248 -11.76 -11.18 4.14
N ASP A 249 -10.43 -11.20 4.22
CA ASP A 249 -9.57 -10.17 3.64
C ASP A 249 -9.66 -10.24 2.10
N VAL A 250 -9.59 -9.08 1.46
CA VAL A 250 -9.82 -8.97 0.01
C VAL A 250 -8.51 -8.74 -0.71
N VAL A 251 -8.26 -9.52 -1.77
CA VAL A 251 -7.15 -9.28 -2.70
C VAL A 251 -7.65 -8.52 -3.93
N ILE A 252 -6.94 -7.45 -4.27
CA ILE A 252 -7.09 -6.68 -5.51
C ILE A 252 -5.92 -7.00 -6.41
N TYR A 253 -6.18 -7.20 -7.71
CA TYR A 253 -5.13 -7.45 -8.68
C TYR A 253 -4.90 -6.23 -9.57
N ASP A 254 -3.68 -5.72 -9.59
CA ASP A 254 -3.37 -4.44 -10.24
C ASP A 254 -3.71 -4.42 -11.73
N GLY A 255 -3.53 -5.55 -12.42
CA GLY A 255 -3.84 -5.73 -13.83
C GLY A 255 -5.33 -5.68 -14.17
N GLU A 256 -6.21 -5.59 -13.16
CA GLU A 256 -7.63 -5.32 -13.35
C GLU A 256 -7.96 -3.83 -13.34
N GLY A 257 -7.01 -3.00 -12.89
CA GLY A 257 -7.07 -1.54 -12.93
C GLY A 257 -7.83 -0.89 -11.77
N TYR A 258 -7.52 0.38 -11.56
CA TYR A 258 -8.09 1.20 -10.49
C TYR A 258 -9.62 1.35 -10.50
N PRO A 259 -10.32 1.51 -11.65
CA PRO A 259 -11.77 1.67 -11.64
C PRO A 259 -12.52 0.55 -10.90
N LEU A 260 -12.08 -0.71 -11.07
CA LEU A 260 -12.70 -1.85 -10.41
C LEU A 260 -12.54 -1.78 -8.89
N MET A 261 -11.34 -1.47 -8.41
CA MET A 261 -11.06 -1.27 -6.99
C MET A 261 -11.86 -0.11 -6.40
N ARG A 262 -11.87 1.04 -7.09
CA ARG A 262 -12.61 2.24 -6.69
C ARG A 262 -14.10 1.93 -6.52
N ASP A 263 -14.71 1.28 -7.50
CA ASP A 263 -16.14 1.00 -7.50
C ASP A 263 -16.51 -0.02 -6.43
N PHE A 264 -15.67 -1.03 -6.21
CA PHE A 264 -15.81 -1.96 -5.09
C PHE A 264 -15.76 -1.24 -3.74
N LEU A 265 -14.74 -0.41 -3.50
CA LEU A 265 -14.60 0.34 -2.24
C LEU A 265 -15.77 1.31 -2.00
N LYS A 266 -16.23 2.02 -3.05
CA LYS A 266 -17.40 2.91 -2.96
C LYS A 266 -18.68 2.12 -2.64
N LYS A 267 -18.87 0.95 -3.25
CA LYS A 267 -20.01 0.06 -2.97
C LYS A 267 -20.01 -0.42 -1.51
N GLU A 268 -18.83 -0.69 -0.95
CA GLU A 268 -18.66 -1.07 0.46
C GLU A 268 -18.80 0.12 1.43
N GLY A 269 -19.05 1.32 0.91
CA GLY A 269 -19.22 2.54 1.71
C GLY A 269 -17.91 3.08 2.28
N ILE A 270 -16.77 2.72 1.70
CA ILE A 270 -15.46 3.20 2.14
C ILE A 270 -15.28 4.68 1.78
N ARG A 271 -14.79 5.45 2.75
CA ARG A 271 -14.42 6.87 2.60
C ARG A 271 -12.97 7.13 2.98
N ASN A 272 -12.43 6.34 3.91
CA ASN A 272 -11.09 6.52 4.44
C ASN A 272 -10.21 5.31 4.17
N ILE A 273 -8.95 5.55 3.82
CA ILE A 273 -7.94 4.53 3.59
C ILE A 273 -6.76 4.76 4.53
N LEU A 274 -6.38 3.71 5.26
CA LEU A 274 -5.08 3.59 5.91
C LEU A 274 -4.17 2.77 5.00
N LEU A 275 -3.17 3.40 4.39
CA LEU A 275 -2.32 2.75 3.39
C LEU A 275 -0.98 2.30 3.99
N THR A 276 -0.63 1.04 3.76
CA THR A 276 0.61 0.36 4.19
C THR A 276 1.22 -0.41 3.02
N GLY A 277 2.41 -0.99 3.19
CA GLY A 277 3.03 -1.87 2.19
C GLY A 277 4.16 -1.21 1.40
N TYR A 278 4.47 -1.73 0.21
CA TYR A 278 5.75 -1.49 -0.46
C TYR A 278 5.62 -1.21 -1.96
N ALA A 279 6.65 -0.69 -2.62
CA ALA A 279 7.73 0.14 -2.05
C ALA A 279 7.29 1.61 -2.06
N THR A 280 7.63 2.39 -1.03
CA THR A 280 7.16 3.78 -0.82
C THR A 280 7.37 4.68 -2.04
N ASP A 281 8.50 4.52 -2.72
CA ASP A 281 9.00 5.27 -3.87
C ASP A 281 8.54 4.72 -5.24
N MET A 282 7.84 3.57 -5.25
CA MET A 282 7.40 2.91 -6.47
C MET A 282 5.91 2.52 -6.38
N CYS A 283 5.63 1.29 -5.94
CA CYS A 283 4.32 0.68 -6.04
C CYS A 283 3.29 1.28 -5.09
N TYR A 284 3.72 1.62 -3.88
CA TYR A 284 2.92 2.32 -2.87
C TYR A 284 2.39 3.67 -3.37
N CYS A 285 3.09 4.29 -4.33
CA CYS A 285 2.72 5.53 -4.98
C CYS A 285 1.78 5.32 -6.18
N LYS A 286 2.18 4.48 -7.16
CA LYS A 286 1.62 4.55 -8.54
C LYS A 286 0.76 3.37 -8.99
N THR A 287 0.71 2.27 -8.24
CA THR A 287 -0.08 1.08 -8.62
C THR A 287 -1.59 1.34 -8.55
N THR A 288 -2.38 0.33 -8.90
CA THR A 288 -3.84 0.36 -8.74
C THR A 288 -4.25 0.72 -7.31
N ALA A 289 -3.57 0.18 -6.30
CA ALA A 289 -3.78 0.53 -4.90
C ALA A 289 -2.81 1.61 -4.36
N GLY A 290 -2.08 2.30 -5.23
CA GLY A 290 -1.16 3.36 -4.85
C GLY A 290 -1.89 4.65 -4.46
N TYR A 291 -1.27 5.46 -3.61
CA TYR A 291 -1.90 6.68 -3.10
C TYR A 291 -2.25 7.70 -4.20
N GLU A 292 -1.52 7.76 -5.33
CA GLU A 292 -1.86 8.69 -6.42
C GLU A 292 -3.23 8.38 -7.03
N ASN A 293 -3.64 7.10 -7.02
CA ASN A 293 -4.97 6.71 -7.47
C ASN A 293 -6.00 6.87 -6.37
N LEU A 294 -5.75 6.32 -5.18
CA LEU A 294 -6.71 6.33 -4.08
C LEU A 294 -7.09 7.75 -3.62
N SER A 295 -6.13 8.68 -3.57
CA SER A 295 -6.38 10.05 -3.11
C SER A 295 -7.25 10.88 -4.06
N LYS A 296 -7.60 10.36 -5.23
CA LYS A 296 -8.58 10.98 -6.15
C LYS A 296 -10.02 10.81 -5.67
N ASP A 297 -10.30 9.76 -4.90
CA ASP A 297 -11.67 9.36 -4.54
C ASP A 297 -11.88 9.13 -3.03
N PHE A 298 -10.82 9.00 -2.24
CA PHE A 298 -10.89 8.66 -0.82
C PHE A 298 -10.00 9.58 0.03
N ASN A 299 -10.30 9.69 1.33
CA ASN A 299 -9.40 10.28 2.30
C ASN A 299 -8.27 9.28 2.60
N VAL A 300 -7.08 9.53 2.07
CA VAL A 300 -5.93 8.62 2.23
C VAL A 300 -4.99 9.15 3.31
N PHE A 301 -4.63 8.24 4.22
CA PHE A 301 -3.61 8.45 5.24
C PHE A 301 -2.50 7.42 5.03
N LEU A 302 -1.30 7.90 4.72
CA LEU A 302 -0.12 7.05 4.54
C LEU A 302 0.43 6.70 5.92
N VAL A 303 0.41 5.42 6.30
CA VAL A 303 1.02 4.96 7.55
C VAL A 303 2.53 4.84 7.29
N GLY A 304 3.26 5.93 7.55
CA GLY A 304 4.61 6.12 7.02
C GLY A 304 5.66 5.17 7.58
N ASP A 305 5.47 4.74 8.83
CA ASP A 305 6.28 3.71 9.49
C ASP A 305 5.82 2.27 9.15
N ALA A 306 4.76 2.11 8.37
CA ALA A 306 4.28 0.82 7.84
C ALA A 306 4.56 0.70 6.32
N SER A 307 5.71 1.24 5.88
CA SER A 307 6.19 1.17 4.50
C SER A 307 7.72 1.23 4.46
N LEU A 308 8.31 0.78 3.34
CA LEU A 308 9.74 0.90 3.04
C LEU A 308 9.94 1.33 1.59
N ALA A 309 10.83 2.27 1.34
CA ALA A 309 11.30 2.60 0.00
C ALA A 309 12.33 1.57 -0.47
N THR A 310 12.60 1.52 -1.78
CA THR A 310 13.75 0.77 -2.30
C THR A 310 15.07 1.36 -1.83
N PHE A 311 16.09 0.52 -1.66
CA PHE A 311 17.40 0.93 -1.13
C PHE A 311 18.55 0.14 -1.78
N PRO A 312 18.73 0.20 -3.11
CA PRO A 312 19.65 -0.67 -3.85
C PRO A 312 21.12 -0.51 -3.41
N SER A 313 21.56 0.73 -3.17
CA SER A 313 22.96 1.02 -2.81
C SER A 313 23.19 1.17 -1.30
N ASN A 314 22.20 0.86 -0.45
CA ASN A 314 22.31 0.98 0.99
C ASN A 314 21.99 -0.36 1.68
N SER A 315 22.51 -0.54 2.89
CA SER A 315 22.22 -1.70 3.74
C SER A 315 20.93 -1.55 4.56
N SER A 316 20.33 -0.36 4.56
CA SER A 316 19.13 -0.05 5.34
C SER A 316 18.19 0.86 4.54
N PRO A 317 16.86 0.67 4.67
CA PRO A 317 15.85 1.53 4.04
C PRO A 317 15.68 2.89 4.74
N ARG A 318 16.19 3.06 5.96
CA ARG A 318 15.86 4.19 6.87
C ARG A 318 15.79 5.55 6.21
N PHE A 319 16.86 5.93 5.52
CA PHE A 319 16.99 7.25 4.91
C PHE A 319 16.20 7.36 3.60
N ALA A 320 16.12 6.28 2.82
CA ALA A 320 15.36 6.25 1.58
C ALA A 320 13.85 6.35 1.86
N THR A 321 13.34 5.59 2.83
CA THR A 321 11.94 5.65 3.27
C THR A 321 11.62 7.02 3.86
N ASN A 322 12.50 7.58 4.70
CA ASN A 322 12.33 8.93 5.23
C ASN A 322 12.21 9.97 4.12
N ALA A 323 13.11 9.95 3.14
CA ALA A 323 13.08 10.88 2.02
C ALA A 323 11.78 10.73 1.22
N ALA A 324 11.41 9.49 0.86
CA ALA A 324 10.19 9.21 0.10
C ALA A 324 8.92 9.70 0.83
N ILE A 325 8.77 9.41 2.13
CA ILE A 325 7.63 9.87 2.94
C ILE A 325 7.64 11.40 3.07
N SER A 326 8.80 12.02 3.25
CA SER A 326 8.93 13.47 3.37
C SER A 326 8.46 14.18 2.08
N PHE A 327 8.77 13.63 0.91
CA PHE A 327 8.26 14.15 -0.36
C PHE A 327 6.76 13.88 -0.55
N ALA A 328 6.27 12.69 -0.17
CA ALA A 328 4.85 12.37 -0.24
C ALA A 328 4.01 13.34 0.63
N ALA A 329 4.54 13.77 1.77
CA ALA A 329 3.90 14.70 2.70
C ALA A 329 3.59 16.09 2.10
N LEU A 330 4.08 16.40 0.90
CA LEU A 330 3.70 17.64 0.20
C LEU A 330 2.25 17.60 -0.27
N ASN A 331 1.75 16.42 -0.64
CA ASN A 331 0.44 16.22 -1.25
C ASN A 331 -0.41 15.14 -0.56
N GLN A 332 0.11 14.50 0.49
CA GLN A 332 -0.57 13.42 1.21
C GLN A 332 -0.52 13.69 2.72
N LEU A 333 -1.53 13.16 3.43
CA LEU A 333 -1.49 13.09 4.89
C LEU A 333 -0.73 11.84 5.33
N ILE A 334 0.26 12.03 6.19
CA ILE A 334 1.07 10.96 6.76
C ILE A 334 0.66 10.73 8.21
N THR A 335 0.55 9.49 8.65
CA THR A 335 0.40 9.08 10.04
C THR A 335 1.52 8.11 10.43
N GLN A 336 1.57 7.74 11.71
CA GLN A 336 2.37 6.62 12.23
C GLN A 336 1.48 5.68 13.03
N ILE A 337 1.93 4.44 13.26
CA ILE A 337 1.12 3.39 13.91
C ILE A 337 0.63 3.85 15.29
N SER A 338 1.48 4.43 16.13
CA SER A 338 1.10 4.87 17.48
C SER A 338 0.06 6.00 17.53
N TRP A 339 -0.22 6.61 16.38
CA TRP A 339 -1.20 7.68 16.22
C TRP A 339 -2.55 7.20 15.71
N VAL A 340 -2.64 5.97 15.23
CA VAL A 340 -3.90 5.34 14.82
C VAL A 340 -4.50 4.62 16.02
N ARG A 341 -5.56 5.19 16.60
CA ARG A 341 -6.13 4.71 17.87
C ARG A 341 -7.63 4.48 17.71
N PRO A 342 -8.06 3.22 17.52
CA PRO A 342 -9.46 2.86 17.72
C PRO A 342 -9.88 3.27 19.14
N ASP A 343 -11.00 3.97 19.26
CA ASP A 343 -11.52 4.33 20.57
C ASP A 343 -11.86 3.03 21.32
N ALA A 344 -11.52 2.96 22.61
CA ALA A 344 -11.94 1.83 23.42
C ALA A 344 -13.46 1.79 23.38
N LYS A 345 -14.05 0.72 22.81
CA LYS A 345 -15.51 0.52 22.90
C LYS A 345 -15.88 0.67 24.37
N VAL A 346 -16.61 1.73 24.71
CA VAL A 346 -17.34 1.77 25.98
C VAL A 346 -18.20 0.52 25.93
N LYS A 347 -17.87 -0.49 26.74
CA LYS A 347 -18.70 -1.68 26.88
C LYS A 347 -20.05 -1.17 27.36
N GLY A 348 -20.98 -0.99 26.44
CA GLY A 348 -22.36 -0.69 26.74
C GLY A 348 -22.87 -1.79 27.66
N LYS A 349 -23.32 -1.39 28.85
CA LYS A 349 -24.15 -2.22 29.71
C LYS A 349 -25.24 -2.84 28.84
N LYS A 350 -25.37 -4.16 28.95
CA LYS A 350 -26.52 -4.91 28.42
C LYS A 350 -27.82 -4.35 28.97
#